data_AF-A0A2D4PC14-F1
#
_entry.id   AF-A0A2D4PC14-F1
#
_cell.length_a   1.000
_cell.length_b   1.000
_cell.length_c   1.000
_cell.angle_alpha   90.00
_cell.angle_beta   90.00
_cell.angle_gamma   90.00
#
_symmetry.space_group_name_H-M   'P 1'
#
loop_
_entity.id
_entity.type
_entity.pdbx_description
1 polymer ?
#
loop_
_entity_poly.entity_id
_entity_poly.type
_entity_poly.pdbx_seq_one_letter_code
_entity_poly.pdbx_strand_id
1 'polypeptide(L)'
;IYTHFTSPIRRYADIIVHRLLAVAIGTDTTYPDLTDKHKLAELCKNLNFRHKMAQYAQRASIAFHTQLFFKNKGEVSEEAYILFVRKNAIVVLIPKYGLEGTVFFEEKARTNERLVFNDEIPSLTIE
;
A
#
# COMPACT_ATOMS: atom_id res chain seq x y z
N ILE A 1 7.80 22.32 -6.82
CA ILE A 1 7.07 21.74 -7.99
C ILE A 1 7.68 20.37 -8.28
N TYR A 2 6.86 19.36 -8.61
CA TYR A 2 7.33 17.98 -8.90
C TYR A 2 6.45 17.32 -9.98
N THR A 3 7.06 16.50 -10.86
CA THR A 3 6.36 15.64 -11.83
C THR A 3 7.22 14.42 -12.17
N HIS A 4 6.60 13.35 -12.67
CA HIS A 4 7.31 12.17 -13.14
C HIS A 4 7.82 12.34 -14.59
N PHE A 5 9.00 11.80 -14.89
CA PHE A 5 9.63 11.92 -16.22
C PHE A 5 10.43 10.69 -16.66
N THR A 6 11.07 9.98 -15.73
CA THR A 6 12.14 9.01 -16.01
C THR A 6 11.68 7.59 -16.34
N SER A 7 10.39 7.31 -16.48
CA SER A 7 9.87 5.95 -16.71
C SER A 7 8.68 5.88 -17.68
N PRO A 8 8.80 6.44 -18.91
CA PRO A 8 7.72 6.43 -19.91
C PRO A 8 7.27 5.04 -20.32
N ILE A 9 8.13 4.02 -20.24
CA ILE A 9 7.79 2.63 -20.57
C ILE A 9 6.68 2.08 -19.65
N ARG A 10 6.66 2.47 -18.37
CA ARG A 10 5.76 1.92 -17.34
C ARG A 10 4.78 2.92 -16.75
N ARG A 11 4.85 4.19 -17.15
CA ARG A 11 3.95 5.26 -16.68
C ARG A 11 3.54 6.15 -17.85
N TYR A 12 2.24 6.17 -18.12
CA TYR A 12 1.68 7.05 -19.15
C TYR A 12 1.79 8.54 -18.82
N ALA A 13 1.80 8.89 -17.52
CA ALA A 13 2.05 10.27 -17.08
C ALA A 13 3.38 10.81 -17.64
N ASP A 14 4.45 10.02 -17.55
CA ASP A 14 5.77 10.38 -18.06
C ASP A 14 5.72 10.57 -19.59
N ILE A 15 4.97 9.73 -20.34
CA ILE A 15 4.79 9.90 -21.79
C ILE A 15 4.19 11.27 -22.12
N ILE A 16 3.18 11.71 -21.37
CA ILE A 16 2.59 13.05 -21.55
C ILE A 16 3.61 14.15 -21.25
N VAL A 17 4.42 14.00 -20.18
CA VAL A 17 5.48 14.96 -19.87
C VAL A 17 6.53 15.02 -20.98
N HIS A 18 6.93 13.87 -21.55
CA HIS A 18 7.83 13.82 -22.70
C HIS A 18 7.26 14.54 -23.92
N ARG A 19 5.97 14.35 -24.24
CA ARG A 19 5.27 15.06 -25.32
C ARG A 19 5.23 16.57 -25.09
N LEU A 20 4.86 16.99 -23.87
CA LEU A 20 4.81 18.40 -23.50
C LEU A 20 6.19 19.06 -23.57
N LEU A 21 7.23 18.35 -23.12
CA LEU A 21 8.61 18.84 -23.21
C LEU A 21 9.07 18.96 -24.66
N ALA A 22 8.81 17.95 -25.50
CA ALA A 22 9.19 17.95 -26.91
C ALA A 22 8.55 19.12 -27.68
N VAL A 23 7.30 19.45 -27.38
CA VAL A 23 6.62 20.64 -27.91
C VAL A 23 7.22 21.93 -27.34
N ALA A 24 7.51 21.98 -26.04
CA ALA A 24 8.06 23.17 -25.39
C ALA A 24 9.46 23.56 -25.92
N ILE A 25 10.26 22.59 -26.36
CA ILE A 25 11.58 22.82 -26.96
C ILE A 25 11.56 22.89 -28.49
N GLY A 26 10.39 22.78 -29.12
CA GLY A 26 10.23 22.87 -30.58
C GLY A 26 10.73 21.67 -31.38
N THR A 27 10.95 20.53 -30.73
CA THR A 27 11.33 19.27 -31.40
C THR A 27 10.14 18.50 -31.98
N ASP A 28 8.92 18.81 -31.53
CA ASP A 28 7.68 18.20 -32.00
C ASP A 28 6.53 19.24 -32.04
N THR A 29 5.42 18.90 -32.68
CA THR A 29 4.24 19.76 -32.82
C THR A 29 3.13 19.39 -31.84
N THR A 30 2.36 20.40 -31.42
CA THR A 30 1.20 20.17 -30.56
C THR A 30 0.00 19.65 -31.36
N TYR A 31 -0.92 19.01 -30.65
CA TYR A 31 -2.24 18.64 -31.16
C TYR A 31 -3.33 19.12 -30.17
N PRO A 32 -4.60 19.29 -30.61
CA PRO A 32 -5.64 19.93 -29.80
C PRO A 32 -5.85 19.27 -28.43
N ASP A 33 -5.80 17.94 -28.38
CA ASP A 33 -6.05 17.18 -27.16
C ASP A 33 -4.90 17.29 -26.13
N LEU A 34 -3.69 17.67 -26.56
CA LEU A 34 -2.54 17.84 -25.65
C LEU A 34 -2.64 19.12 -24.82
N THR A 35 -3.39 20.12 -25.32
CA THR A 35 -3.55 21.43 -24.66
C THR A 35 -4.92 21.63 -24.02
N ASP A 36 -5.87 20.73 -24.31
CA ASP A 36 -7.20 20.72 -23.68
C ASP A 36 -7.11 20.35 -22.19
N LYS A 37 -7.40 21.34 -21.33
CA LYS A 37 -7.35 21.19 -19.87
C LYS A 37 -8.38 20.21 -19.33
N HIS A 38 -9.56 20.11 -19.94
CA HIS A 38 -10.62 19.22 -19.46
C HIS A 38 -10.25 17.77 -19.72
N LYS A 39 -9.76 17.47 -20.94
CA LYS A 39 -9.26 16.14 -21.30
C LYS A 39 -8.06 15.73 -20.45
N LEU A 40 -7.12 16.64 -20.21
CA LEU A 40 -5.97 16.38 -19.33
C LEU A 40 -6.40 16.10 -17.89
N ALA A 41 -7.36 16.85 -17.34
CA ALA A 41 -7.87 16.61 -15.99
C ALA A 41 -8.54 15.24 -15.87
N GLU A 42 -9.32 14.83 -16.87
CA GLU A 42 -9.92 13.50 -16.92
C GLU A 42 -8.87 12.39 -17.02
N LEU A 43 -7.86 12.59 -17.88
CA LEU A 43 -6.72 11.68 -17.97
C LEU A 43 -6.00 11.53 -16.63
N CYS A 44 -5.71 12.64 -15.93
CA CYS A 44 -5.11 12.61 -14.60
C CYS A 44 -5.96 11.82 -13.61
N LYS A 45 -7.29 12.00 -13.62
CA LYS A 45 -8.22 11.24 -12.78
C LYS A 45 -8.14 9.73 -13.06
N ASN A 46 -8.12 9.35 -14.34
CA ASN A 46 -7.98 7.95 -14.74
C ASN A 46 -6.62 7.36 -14.30
N LEU A 47 -5.52 8.08 -14.51
CA LEU A 47 -4.18 7.64 -14.11
C LEU A 47 -4.07 7.43 -12.59
N ASN A 48 -4.65 8.34 -11.79
CA ASN A 48 -4.68 8.22 -10.34
C ASN A 48 -5.50 7.00 -9.89
N PHE A 49 -6.66 6.77 -10.51
CA PHE A 49 -7.48 5.60 -10.24
C PHE A 49 -6.72 4.30 -10.56
N ARG A 50 -6.12 4.21 -11.75
CA ARG A 50 -5.35 3.03 -12.19
C ARG A 50 -4.12 2.79 -11.31
N HIS A 51 -3.43 3.85 -10.89
CA HIS A 51 -2.29 3.73 -9.98
C HIS A 51 -2.69 3.12 -8.63
N LYS A 52 -3.76 3.63 -8.02
CA LYS A 52 -4.28 3.10 -6.74
C LYS A 52 -4.72 1.64 -6.88
N MET A 53 -5.43 1.30 -7.95
CA MET A 53 -5.87 -0.07 -8.19
C MET A 53 -4.70 -1.03 -8.43
N ALA A 54 -3.65 -0.59 -9.14
CA ALA A 54 -2.45 -1.39 -9.34
C ALA A 54 -1.74 -1.70 -8.00
N GLN A 55 -1.64 -0.73 -7.08
CA GLN A 55 -1.08 -0.96 -5.75
C GLN A 55 -1.91 -1.98 -4.95
N TYR A 56 -3.24 -1.89 -5.01
CA TYR A 56 -4.12 -2.86 -4.33
C TYR A 56 -3.97 -4.27 -4.89
N ALA A 57 -3.94 -4.40 -6.21
CA ALA A 57 -3.71 -5.69 -6.87
C ALA A 57 -2.33 -6.27 -6.50
N GLN A 58 -1.28 -5.44 -6.48
CA GLN A 58 0.06 -5.87 -6.07
C GLN A 58 0.08 -6.38 -4.63
N ARG A 59 -0.51 -5.62 -3.69
CA ARG A 59 -0.60 -6.02 -2.28
C ARG A 59 -1.38 -7.32 -2.09
N ALA A 60 -2.53 -7.45 -2.78
CA ALA A 60 -3.34 -8.66 -2.73
C ALA A 60 -2.59 -9.88 -3.30
N SER A 61 -1.85 -9.70 -4.40
CA SER A 61 -1.02 -10.76 -4.99
C SER A 61 0.06 -11.22 -4.02
N ILE A 62 0.78 -10.30 -3.37
CA ILE A 62 1.81 -10.64 -2.37
C ILE A 62 1.17 -11.37 -1.18
N ALA A 63 0.03 -10.89 -0.66
CA ALA A 63 -0.68 -11.54 0.44
C ALA A 63 -1.09 -12.97 0.09
N PHE A 64 -1.66 -13.20 -1.09
CA PHE A 64 -2.06 -14.53 -1.56
C PHE A 64 -0.86 -15.48 -1.68
N HIS A 65 0.24 -15.04 -2.30
CA HIS A 65 1.44 -15.88 -2.45
C HIS A 65 2.10 -16.15 -1.09
N THR A 66 1.98 -15.24 -0.14
CA THR A 66 2.47 -15.45 1.23
C THR A 66 1.66 -16.54 1.95
N GLN A 67 0.33 -16.54 1.79
CA GLN A 67 -0.51 -17.63 2.30
C GLN A 67 -0.16 -18.98 1.66
N LEU A 68 0.07 -18.99 0.35
CA LEU A 68 0.49 -20.20 -0.37
C LEU A 68 1.85 -20.73 0.12
N PHE A 69 2.79 -19.84 0.41
CA PHE A 69 4.10 -20.19 0.96
C PHE A 69 3.98 -20.88 2.34
N PHE A 70 3.17 -20.33 3.24
CA PHE A 70 2.97 -20.93 4.57
C PHE A 70 2.14 -22.21 4.53
N LYS A 71 1.20 -22.34 3.59
CA LYS A 71 0.38 -23.56 3.42
C LYS A 71 1.22 -24.84 3.30
N ASN A 72 2.37 -24.76 2.63
CA ASN A 72 3.25 -25.91 2.41
C ASN A 72 4.32 -26.10 3.50
N LYS A 73 4.45 -25.16 4.44
CA LYS A 73 5.48 -25.17 5.49
C LYS A 73 4.99 -25.67 6.85
N GLY A 74 3.67 -25.68 7.09
CA GLY A 74 3.10 -26.01 8.39
C GLY A 74 3.24 -24.87 9.40
N GLU A 75 3.23 -25.20 10.69
CA GLU A 75 3.38 -24.23 11.77
C GLU A 75 4.84 -23.76 11.91
N VAL A 76 5.06 -22.45 11.78
CA VAL A 76 6.37 -21.82 11.91
C VAL A 76 6.26 -20.69 12.91
N SER A 77 7.17 -20.66 13.89
CA SER A 77 7.27 -19.59 14.89
C SER A 77 8.49 -18.73 14.61
N GLU A 78 8.32 -17.41 14.66
CA GLU A 78 9.41 -16.43 14.48
C GLU A 78 9.21 -15.26 15.43
N GLU A 79 10.30 -14.52 15.67
CA GLU A 79 10.26 -13.27 16.43
C GLU A 79 9.50 -12.17 15.67
N ALA A 80 8.70 -11.41 16.40
CA ALA A 80 7.89 -10.32 15.87
C ALA A 80 7.98 -9.09 16.77
N TYR A 81 7.83 -7.92 16.17
CA TYR A 81 7.84 -6.62 16.86
C TYR A 81 6.44 -6.03 16.85
N ILE A 82 5.97 -5.53 18.00
CA ILE A 82 4.69 -4.84 18.10
C ILE A 82 4.82 -3.47 17.43
N LEU A 83 3.97 -3.19 16.44
CA LEU A 83 3.90 -1.88 15.78
C LEU A 83 2.79 -1.02 16.38
N PHE A 84 1.61 -1.62 16.62
CA PHE A 84 0.45 -0.90 17.12
C PHE A 84 -0.28 -1.74 18.17
N VAL A 85 -0.72 -1.06 19.24
CA VAL A 85 -1.61 -1.63 20.26
C VAL A 85 -3.01 -1.07 20.04
N ARG A 86 -4.02 -1.94 20.02
CA ARG A 86 -5.44 -1.61 19.95
C ARG A 86 -6.16 -2.15 21.19
N LYS A 87 -7.42 -1.75 21.38
CA LYS A 87 -8.24 -2.14 22.54
C LYS A 87 -8.36 -3.65 22.76
N ASN A 88 -8.46 -4.42 21.68
CA ASN A 88 -8.63 -5.89 21.73
C ASN A 88 -7.63 -6.65 20.83
N ALA A 89 -6.60 -5.97 20.32
CA ALA A 89 -5.65 -6.59 19.40
C ALA A 89 -4.28 -5.89 19.41
N ILE A 90 -3.24 -6.61 19.01
CA ILE A 90 -1.94 -6.04 18.65
C ILE A 90 -1.65 -6.27 17.17
N VAL A 91 -1.03 -5.29 16.53
CA VAL A 91 -0.47 -5.43 15.18
C VAL A 91 1.02 -5.67 15.31
N VAL A 92 1.50 -6.78 14.77
CA VAL A 92 2.89 -7.22 14.84
C VAL A 92 3.51 -7.29 13.45
N LEU A 93 4.81 -7.01 13.37
CA LEU A 93 5.64 -7.18 12.19
C LEU A 93 6.61 -8.34 12.40
N ILE A 94 6.66 -9.29 11.47
CA ILE A 94 7.66 -10.36 11.43
C ILE A 94 8.72 -9.97 10.38
N PRO A 95 9.90 -9.44 10.78
CA PRO A 95 10.85 -8.85 9.82
C PRO A 95 11.41 -9.86 8.82
N LYS A 96 11.58 -11.13 9.25
CA LYS A 96 12.09 -12.21 8.40
C LYS A 96 11.28 -12.39 7.11
N TYR A 97 9.97 -12.16 7.17
CA TYR A 97 9.08 -12.27 6.01
C TYR A 97 8.54 -10.91 5.53
N GLY A 98 8.84 -9.82 6.25
CA GLY A 98 8.24 -8.51 5.98
C GLY A 98 6.72 -8.50 6.09
N LEU A 99 6.15 -9.34 6.96
CA LEU A 99 4.71 -9.54 7.09
C LEU A 99 4.18 -8.81 8.32
N GLU A 100 3.11 -8.04 8.12
CA GLU A 100 2.30 -7.46 9.19
C GLU A 100 1.06 -8.32 9.44
N GLY A 101 0.77 -8.59 10.71
CA GLY A 101 -0.38 -9.39 11.14
C GLY A 101 -1.07 -8.78 12.34
N THR A 102 -2.38 -8.99 12.48
CA THR A 102 -3.13 -8.59 13.68
C THR A 102 -3.47 -9.82 14.51
N VAL A 103 -3.15 -9.77 15.79
CA VAL A 103 -3.50 -10.81 16.77
C VAL A 103 -4.60 -10.26 17.67
N PHE A 104 -5.77 -10.89 17.63
CA PHE A 104 -6.91 -10.55 18.48
C PHE A 104 -6.84 -11.36 19.79
N PHE A 105 -7.14 -10.72 20.92
CA PHE A 105 -7.12 -11.37 22.22
C PHE A 105 -8.48 -12.04 22.57
N GLU A 106 -9.59 -11.56 22.00
CA GLU A 106 -10.95 -12.04 22.31
C GLU A 106 -11.26 -13.47 21.83
N GLU A 107 -10.63 -13.96 20.75
CA GLU A 107 -10.90 -15.32 20.24
C GLU A 107 -10.06 -16.43 20.93
N LYS A 108 -8.98 -16.06 21.63
CA LYS A 108 -8.06 -17.03 22.27
C LYS A 108 -8.15 -17.08 23.80
N ALA A 109 -8.85 -16.13 24.42
CA ALA A 109 -9.09 -16.14 25.87
C ALA A 109 -10.12 -17.22 26.23
N ARG A 110 -9.63 -18.45 26.46
CA ARG A 110 -10.35 -19.51 27.18
C ARG A 110 -10.39 -19.25 28.70
N THR A 111 -9.89 -18.10 29.13
CA THR A 111 -9.74 -17.68 30.52
C THR A 111 -10.43 -16.33 30.72
N ASN A 112 -11.07 -16.14 31.88
CA ASN A 112 -11.74 -14.90 32.30
C ASN A 112 -10.73 -13.75 32.56
N GLU A 113 -9.78 -13.55 31.66
CA GLU A 113 -8.74 -12.53 31.77
C GLU A 113 -9.30 -11.17 31.33
N ARG A 114 -9.10 -10.15 32.17
CA ARG A 114 -9.62 -8.81 31.93
C ARG A 114 -8.60 -8.03 31.13
N LEU A 115 -8.99 -7.62 29.92
CA LEU A 115 -8.20 -6.73 29.08
C LEU A 115 -8.38 -5.28 29.54
N VAL A 116 -7.29 -4.63 29.94
CA VAL A 116 -7.27 -3.21 30.32
C VAL A 116 -6.43 -2.44 29.31
N PHE A 117 -7.08 -1.61 28.50
CA PHE A 117 -6.44 -0.74 27.53
C PHE A 117 -6.27 0.67 28.10
N ASN A 118 -5.07 1.24 27.96
CA ASN A 118 -4.79 2.61 28.32
C ASN A 118 -4.80 3.50 27.06
N ASP A 119 -5.69 4.50 27.03
CA ASP A 119 -5.83 5.43 25.90
C ASP A 119 -4.75 6.55 25.92
N GLU A 120 -4.12 6.86 27.05
CA GLU A 120 -3.06 7.89 27.16
C GLU A 120 -1.71 7.38 26.65
N ILE A 121 -1.39 6.13 26.99
CA ILE A 121 -0.22 5.40 26.48
C ILE A 121 -0.76 4.12 25.87
N PRO A 122 -0.74 3.94 24.53
CA PRO A 122 -1.37 2.81 23.86
C PRO A 122 -0.72 1.50 24.30
N SER A 123 -1.26 0.94 25.37
CA SER A 123 -0.75 -0.22 26.09
C SER A 123 -1.95 -1.07 26.50
N LEU A 124 -1.76 -2.39 26.44
CA LEU A 124 -2.77 -3.37 26.73
C LEU A 124 -2.21 -4.30 27.81
N THR A 125 -2.90 -4.36 28.93
CA THR A 125 -2.55 -5.23 30.05
C THR A 125 -3.57 -6.35 30.13
N ILE A 126 -3.09 -7.57 30.39
CA ILE A 126 -3.90 -8.77 30.57
C ILE A 126 -3.84 -9.09 32.06
N GLU A 127 -4.97 -8.94 32.77
CA GLU A 127 -5.13 -9.27 34.19
C GLU A 127 -5.84 -10.61 34.40
#